data_AF-A0A433ZYM0-F1
#
_entry.id   AF-A0A433ZYM0-F1
#
_cell.length_a   1.000
_cell.length_b   1.000
_cell.length_c   1.000
_cell.angle_alpha   90.00
_cell.angle_beta   90.00
_cell.angle_gamma   90.00
#
_symmetry.space_group_name_H-M   'P 1'
#
loop_
_entity.id
_entity.type
_entity.pdbx_description
1 polymer ?
#
loop_
_entity_poly.entity_id
_entity_poly.type
_entity_poly.pdbx_seq_one_letter_code
_entity_poly.pdbx_strand_id
1 'polypeptide(L)'
;MSNTQSRRSRAGKTFEGIIYFLYDYYKYPFESQASIGKKAFTDLGLGKVVDSILPSISAFNQRRDKTIVGTMKTTLRERWQEVVEEVARSNLPNIHLLTVDESIAESKAEQMARHNIVLVVRDHIKNSETMKNKRSIIDFETYFLDELPTTLNFWK
;
A
#
# COMPACT_ATOMS: atom_id res chain seq x y z
N MET A 1 -17.34 24.77 6.07
CA MET A 1 -16.96 23.33 6.10
C MET A 1 -16.47 22.75 4.76
N SER A 2 -16.66 23.42 3.61
CA SER A 2 -16.28 22.91 2.27
C SER A 2 -14.76 22.79 2.02
N ASN A 3 -13.96 23.78 2.41
CA ASN A 3 -12.53 23.82 2.08
C ASN A 3 -11.70 22.70 2.75
N THR A 4 -12.00 22.34 3.99
CA THR A 4 -11.26 21.28 4.72
C THR A 4 -11.47 19.91 4.08
N GLN A 5 -12.68 19.59 3.66
CA GLN A 5 -12.96 18.31 2.99
C GLN A 5 -12.33 18.25 1.60
N SER A 6 -12.39 19.36 0.84
CA SER A 6 -11.68 19.48 -0.43
C SER A 6 -10.16 19.30 -0.27
N ARG A 7 -9.55 19.86 0.77
CA ARG A 7 -8.10 19.68 1.05
C ARG A 7 -7.76 18.24 1.40
N ARG A 8 -8.58 17.57 2.22
CA ARG A 8 -8.37 16.14 2.58
C ARG A 8 -8.44 15.24 1.35
N SER A 9 -9.45 15.42 0.50
CA SER A 9 -9.59 14.64 -0.73
C SER A 9 -8.42 14.87 -1.68
N ARG A 10 -7.99 16.13 -1.87
CA ARG A 10 -6.82 16.46 -2.70
C ARG A 10 -5.53 15.85 -2.16
N ALA A 11 -5.29 15.91 -0.85
CA ALA A 11 -4.07 15.34 -0.27
C ALA A 11 -3.94 13.82 -0.52
N GLY A 12 -5.05 13.07 -0.40
CA GLY A 12 -5.06 11.63 -0.73
C GLY A 12 -4.71 11.39 -2.21
N LYS A 13 -5.41 12.08 -3.11
CA LYS A 13 -5.18 12.02 -4.56
C LYS A 13 -3.76 12.39 -4.97
N THR A 14 -3.20 13.43 -4.35
CA THR A 14 -1.81 13.85 -4.61
C THR A 14 -0.84 12.77 -4.15
N PHE A 15 -1.07 12.15 -2.98
CA PHE A 15 -0.21 11.08 -2.50
C PHE A 15 -0.27 9.83 -3.39
N GLU A 16 -1.46 9.38 -3.79
CA GLU A 16 -1.65 8.34 -4.82
C GLU A 16 -0.85 8.67 -6.09
N GLY A 17 -1.02 9.90 -6.61
CA GLY A 17 -0.36 10.36 -7.82
C GLY A 17 1.17 10.40 -7.73
N ILE A 18 1.73 10.76 -6.58
CA ILE A 18 3.19 10.72 -6.36
C ILE A 18 3.70 9.29 -6.43
N ILE A 19 3.01 8.34 -5.79
CA ILE A 19 3.42 6.93 -5.81
C ILE A 19 3.33 6.36 -7.23
N TYR A 20 2.26 6.66 -7.96
CA TYR A 20 2.14 6.23 -9.37
C TYR A 20 3.21 6.84 -10.26
N PHE A 21 3.52 8.13 -10.08
CA PHE A 21 4.63 8.77 -10.78
C PHE A 21 5.96 8.05 -10.50
N LEU A 22 6.20 7.61 -9.27
CA LEU A 22 7.40 6.84 -8.93
C LEU A 22 7.39 5.45 -9.59
N TYR A 23 6.26 4.74 -9.61
CA TYR A 23 6.15 3.48 -10.36
C TYR A 23 6.49 3.69 -11.84
N ASP A 24 5.93 4.72 -12.47
CA ASP A 24 6.20 5.08 -13.87
C ASP A 24 7.68 5.43 -14.08
N TYR A 25 8.26 6.25 -13.19
CA TYR A 25 9.66 6.68 -13.26
C TYR A 25 10.63 5.50 -13.20
N TYR A 26 10.40 4.54 -12.29
CA TYR A 26 11.18 3.31 -12.19
C TYR A 26 10.79 2.23 -13.20
N LYS A 27 9.78 2.50 -14.05
CA LYS A 27 9.22 1.55 -15.03
C LYS A 27 8.72 0.25 -14.39
N TYR A 28 8.15 0.35 -13.21
CA TYR A 28 7.50 -0.78 -12.55
C TYR A 28 6.09 -0.93 -13.14
N PRO A 29 5.77 -2.06 -13.79
CA PRO A 29 4.43 -2.28 -14.29
C PRO A 29 3.46 -2.32 -13.10
N PHE A 30 2.36 -1.60 -13.23
CA PHE A 30 1.31 -1.58 -12.23
C PHE A 30 -0.04 -1.35 -12.90
N GLU A 31 -1.06 -1.75 -12.16
CA GLU A 31 -2.44 -1.53 -12.52
C GLU A 31 -3.12 -0.83 -11.36
N SER A 32 -3.70 0.34 -11.61
CA SER A 32 -4.42 1.12 -10.60
C SER A 32 -5.92 1.15 -10.86
N GLN A 33 -6.68 1.41 -9.81
CA GLN A 33 -8.12 1.65 -9.95
C GLN A 33 -8.43 2.86 -10.85
N ALA A 34 -7.52 3.83 -10.90
CA ALA A 34 -7.65 5.01 -11.75
C ALA A 34 -7.51 4.65 -13.25
N SER A 35 -6.63 3.71 -13.59
CA SER A 35 -6.36 3.31 -14.98
C SER A 35 -7.37 2.31 -15.56
N ILE A 36 -7.82 1.32 -14.76
CA ILE A 36 -8.60 0.16 -15.28
C ILE A 36 -10.06 0.22 -14.85
N GLY A 37 -10.38 1.16 -13.95
CA GLY A 37 -11.72 1.30 -13.40
C GLY A 37 -12.02 0.29 -12.29
N LYS A 38 -13.04 0.61 -11.49
CA LYS A 38 -13.38 -0.14 -10.26
C LYS A 38 -13.89 -1.55 -10.51
N LYS A 39 -14.44 -1.81 -11.70
CA LYS A 39 -15.07 -3.09 -12.05
C LYS A 39 -14.05 -4.23 -12.07
N ALA A 40 -12.89 -4.00 -12.71
CA ALA A 40 -11.84 -5.00 -12.78
C ALA A 40 -11.34 -5.46 -11.39
N PHE A 41 -11.22 -4.52 -10.44
CA PHE A 41 -10.84 -4.85 -9.06
C PHE A 41 -11.96 -5.60 -8.32
N THR A 42 -13.21 -5.18 -8.52
CA THR A 42 -14.37 -5.81 -7.87
C THR A 42 -14.56 -7.25 -8.33
N ASP A 43 -14.32 -7.54 -9.61
CA ASP A 43 -14.40 -8.88 -10.19
C ASP A 43 -13.33 -9.84 -9.59
N LEU A 44 -12.23 -9.30 -9.06
CA LEU A 44 -11.18 -10.05 -8.33
C LEU A 44 -11.50 -10.25 -6.85
N GLY A 45 -12.63 -9.71 -6.39
CA GLY A 45 -12.99 -9.64 -4.97
C GLY A 45 -12.20 -8.58 -4.19
N LEU A 46 -11.54 -7.64 -4.87
CA LEU A 46 -10.81 -6.53 -4.25
C LEU A 46 -11.71 -5.30 -4.12
N GLY A 47 -11.70 -4.70 -2.94
CA GLY A 47 -12.48 -3.53 -2.63
C GLY A 47 -11.80 -2.21 -3.00
N LYS A 48 -12.48 -1.13 -2.63
CA LYS A 48 -12.07 0.24 -2.90
C LYS A 48 -10.84 0.70 -2.11
N VAL A 49 -10.38 -0.10 -1.15
CA VAL A 49 -9.20 0.23 -0.32
C VAL A 49 -7.91 -0.07 -1.07
N VAL A 50 -7.95 -0.97 -2.06
CA VAL A 50 -6.78 -1.30 -2.88
C VAL A 50 -6.61 -0.25 -3.97
N ASP A 51 -5.44 0.40 -3.98
CA ASP A 51 -5.13 1.49 -4.91
C ASP A 51 -4.29 1.00 -6.10
N SER A 52 -3.40 0.01 -5.89
CA SER A 52 -2.54 -0.53 -6.95
C SER A 52 -2.26 -2.02 -6.80
N ILE A 53 -2.03 -2.69 -7.93
CA ILE A 53 -1.54 -4.07 -8.02
C ILE A 53 -0.32 -4.08 -8.94
N LEU A 54 0.75 -4.76 -8.53
CA LEU A 54 1.97 -4.95 -9.32
C LEU A 54 2.30 -6.45 -9.45
N PRO A 55 2.74 -6.93 -10.63
CA PRO A 55 2.88 -6.16 -11.88
C PRO A 55 1.55 -5.89 -12.60
N SER A 56 0.54 -6.74 -12.41
CA SER A 56 -0.78 -6.62 -13.06
C SER A 56 -1.85 -7.47 -12.38
N ILE A 57 -3.12 -7.23 -12.68
CA ILE A 57 -4.25 -8.06 -12.29
C ILE A 57 -4.11 -9.47 -12.86
N SER A 58 -3.61 -9.63 -14.07
CA SER A 58 -3.37 -10.94 -14.67
C SER A 58 -2.39 -11.76 -13.83
N ALA A 59 -1.28 -11.14 -13.41
CA ALA A 59 -0.32 -11.77 -12.50
C ALA A 59 -0.95 -12.10 -11.13
N PHE A 60 -1.79 -11.19 -10.60
CA PHE A 60 -2.50 -11.42 -9.34
C PHE A 60 -3.45 -12.64 -9.42
N ASN A 61 -4.15 -12.82 -10.54
CA ASN A 61 -5.00 -13.98 -10.77
C ASN A 61 -4.21 -15.30 -10.88
N GLN A 62 -3.01 -15.25 -11.45
CA GLN A 62 -2.16 -16.43 -11.57
C GLN A 62 -1.52 -16.80 -10.23
N ARG A 63 -0.96 -15.83 -9.51
CA ARG A 63 -0.22 -16.08 -8.28
C ARG A 63 -0.17 -14.86 -7.34
N ARG A 64 -1.14 -14.79 -6.43
CA ARG A 64 -1.30 -13.68 -5.46
C ARG A 64 -0.08 -13.45 -4.56
N ASP A 65 0.62 -14.50 -4.12
CA ASP A 65 1.80 -14.41 -3.23
C ASP A 65 3.05 -13.85 -3.93
N LYS A 66 3.02 -13.73 -5.26
CA LYS A 66 4.09 -13.13 -6.05
C LYS A 66 3.69 -11.79 -6.65
N THR A 67 2.68 -11.15 -6.09
CA THR A 67 2.26 -9.81 -6.48
C THR A 67 2.29 -8.87 -5.30
N ILE A 68 2.35 -7.58 -5.59
CA ILE A 68 2.29 -6.53 -4.58
C ILE A 68 0.95 -5.83 -4.69
N VAL A 69 0.19 -5.89 -3.59
CA VAL A 69 -1.04 -5.13 -3.43
C VAL A 69 -0.72 -3.92 -2.57
N GLY A 70 -1.00 -2.72 -3.08
CA GLY A 70 -0.70 -1.45 -2.43
C GLY A 70 -1.97 -0.68 -2.09
N THR A 71 -1.97 -0.06 -0.91
CA THR A 71 -2.95 0.94 -0.47
C THR A 71 -2.23 2.16 0.09
N MET A 72 -2.70 3.37 -0.23
CA MET A 72 -2.06 4.62 0.13
C MET A 72 -2.95 5.44 1.07
N LYS A 73 -2.45 5.76 2.27
CA LYS A 73 -3.16 6.66 3.20
C LYS A 73 -2.19 7.72 3.74
N THR A 74 -2.50 8.99 3.51
CA THR A 74 -1.70 10.11 4.06
C THR A 74 -1.66 10.12 5.59
N THR A 75 -2.76 9.73 6.23
CA THR A 75 -2.89 9.57 7.69
C THR A 75 -3.69 8.32 8.01
N LEU A 76 -3.29 7.57 9.02
CA LEU A 76 -3.91 6.27 9.34
C LEU A 76 -5.11 6.43 10.27
N ARG A 77 -4.94 7.13 11.39
CA ARG A 77 -5.93 7.25 12.49
C ARG A 77 -6.59 5.90 12.82
N GLU A 78 -7.91 5.78 12.74
CA GLU A 78 -8.70 4.53 12.81
C GLU A 78 -8.93 3.88 11.44
N ARG A 79 -8.76 4.62 10.34
CA ARG A 79 -9.07 4.21 8.96
C ARG A 79 -8.19 3.10 8.40
N TRP A 80 -7.11 2.73 9.10
CA TRP A 80 -6.34 1.54 8.74
C TRP A 80 -7.10 0.25 9.00
N GLN A 81 -8.14 0.25 9.84
CA GLN A 81 -9.00 -0.92 10.07
C GLN A 81 -9.74 -1.34 8.79
N GLU A 82 -10.07 -0.40 7.91
CA GLU A 82 -10.61 -0.68 6.57
C GLU A 82 -9.68 -1.60 5.76
N VAL A 83 -8.36 -1.49 5.96
CA VAL A 83 -7.35 -2.32 5.30
C VAL A 83 -7.34 -3.73 5.88
N VAL A 84 -7.53 -3.87 7.19
CA VAL A 84 -7.66 -5.17 7.85
C VAL A 84 -8.88 -5.92 7.32
N GLU A 85 -10.02 -5.24 7.20
CA GLU A 85 -11.24 -5.80 6.62
C GLU A 85 -11.03 -6.26 5.17
N GLU A 86 -10.26 -5.49 4.38
CA GLU A 86 -9.90 -5.83 3.00
C GLU A 86 -9.05 -7.11 2.93
N VAL A 87 -7.98 -7.20 3.74
CA VAL A 87 -7.10 -8.38 3.78
C VAL A 87 -7.90 -9.63 4.12
N ALA A 88 -8.78 -9.55 5.13
CA ALA A 88 -9.61 -10.65 5.55
C ALA A 88 -10.64 -11.05 4.49
N ARG A 89 -11.34 -10.08 3.88
CA ARG A 89 -12.39 -10.34 2.89
C ARG A 89 -11.83 -10.94 1.59
N SER A 90 -10.69 -10.46 1.13
CA SER A 90 -10.10 -10.85 -0.16
C SER A 90 -9.06 -11.96 -0.03
N ASN A 91 -8.83 -12.46 1.19
CA ASN A 91 -7.83 -13.48 1.55
C ASN A 91 -6.45 -13.14 0.97
N LEU A 92 -6.01 -11.90 1.19
CA LEU A 92 -4.73 -11.41 0.69
C LEU A 92 -3.58 -11.99 1.55
N PRO A 93 -2.50 -12.52 0.93
CA PRO A 93 -1.33 -12.97 1.67
C PRO A 93 -0.72 -11.85 2.51
N ASN A 94 -0.62 -10.65 1.92
CA ASN A 94 -0.27 -9.41 2.59
C ASN A 94 -0.79 -8.21 1.79
N ILE A 95 -0.72 -7.03 2.39
CA ILE A 95 -0.94 -5.75 1.70
C ILE A 95 0.08 -4.71 2.18
N HIS A 96 0.57 -3.90 1.26
CA HIS A 96 1.48 -2.80 1.55
C HIS A 96 0.67 -1.54 1.80
N LEU A 97 0.69 -1.05 3.04
CA LEU A 97 0.05 0.19 3.44
C LEU A 97 1.09 1.31 3.45
N LEU A 98 1.09 2.12 2.41
CA LEU A 98 1.98 3.26 2.25
C LEU A 98 1.41 4.47 2.98
N THR A 99 2.23 5.12 3.80
CA THR A 99 1.80 6.28 4.56
C THR A 99 2.90 7.30 4.80
N VAL A 100 2.49 8.56 4.91
CA VAL A 100 3.33 9.66 5.38
C VAL A 100 2.95 10.12 6.79
N ASP A 101 2.14 9.34 7.52
CA ASP A 101 1.79 9.63 8.91
C ASP A 101 3.03 9.52 9.81
N GLU A 102 3.31 10.56 10.60
CA GLU A 102 4.41 10.56 11.58
C GLU A 102 3.97 10.04 12.95
N SER A 103 2.66 9.99 13.18
CA SER A 103 2.05 9.75 14.50
C SER A 103 1.60 8.29 14.66
N ILE A 104 2.48 7.35 14.34
CA ILE A 104 2.19 5.92 14.38
C ILE A 104 2.68 5.33 15.70
N ALA A 105 1.74 4.98 16.59
CA ALA A 105 2.06 4.28 17.82
C ALA A 105 2.56 2.85 17.55
N GLU A 106 3.51 2.39 18.35
CA GLU A 106 4.08 1.03 18.26
C GLU A 106 3.01 -0.06 18.31
N SER A 107 2.08 0.04 19.26
CA SER A 107 0.97 -0.91 19.42
C SER A 107 0.07 -1.01 18.18
N LYS A 108 -0.06 0.09 17.41
CA LYS A 108 -0.82 0.11 16.15
C LYS A 108 -0.05 -0.58 15.04
N ALA A 109 1.25 -0.32 14.94
CA ALA A 109 2.10 -0.99 13.95
C ALA A 109 2.17 -2.52 14.19
N GLU A 110 2.19 -2.95 15.45
CA GLU A 110 2.11 -4.38 15.79
C GLU A 110 0.76 -5.01 15.45
N GLN A 111 -0.35 -4.26 15.61
CA GLN A 111 -1.66 -4.73 15.17
C GLN A 111 -1.69 -4.91 13.65
N MET A 112 -1.17 -3.94 12.89
CA MET A 112 -1.06 -4.05 11.43
C MET A 112 -0.25 -5.29 11.01
N ALA A 113 0.88 -5.53 11.67
CA ALA A 113 1.71 -6.71 11.41
C ALA A 113 0.95 -8.03 11.61
N ARG A 114 0.14 -8.14 12.67
CA ARG A 114 -0.70 -9.33 12.94
C ARG A 114 -1.78 -9.56 11.89
N HIS A 115 -2.14 -8.53 11.12
CA HIS A 115 -3.14 -8.59 10.05
C HIS A 115 -2.50 -8.64 8.65
N ASN A 116 -1.24 -9.09 8.55
CA ASN A 116 -0.49 -9.19 7.28
C ASN A 116 -0.39 -7.86 6.53
N ILE A 117 -0.37 -6.74 7.25
CA ILE A 117 -0.11 -5.43 6.66
C ILE A 117 1.39 -5.14 6.80
N VAL A 118 2.04 -4.95 5.65
CA VAL A 118 3.40 -4.40 5.58
C VAL A 118 3.27 -2.88 5.53
N LEU A 119 3.78 -2.20 6.55
CA LEU A 119 3.66 -0.76 6.68
C LEU A 119 4.87 -0.08 6.02
N VAL A 120 4.63 0.75 5.01
CA VAL A 120 5.67 1.52 4.31
C VAL A 120 5.61 2.97 4.80
N VAL A 121 6.68 3.41 5.47
CA VAL A 121 6.76 4.71 6.15
C VAL A 121 7.96 5.53 5.68
N ARG A 122 8.10 6.75 6.20
CA ARG A 122 9.33 7.53 6.02
C ARG A 122 10.49 6.94 6.82
N ASP A 123 11.70 7.08 6.28
CA ASP A 123 12.95 6.56 6.86
C ASP A 123 13.08 6.86 8.37
N HIS A 124 12.95 8.13 8.79
CA HIS A 124 13.07 8.49 10.21
C HIS A 124 12.01 7.82 11.12
N ILE A 125 10.83 7.46 10.61
CA ILE A 125 9.83 6.69 11.37
C ILE A 125 10.28 5.23 11.47
N LYS A 126 10.73 4.64 10.36
CA LYS A 126 11.27 3.28 10.33
C LYS A 126 12.46 3.13 11.29
N ASN A 127 13.35 4.12 11.34
CA ASN A 127 14.57 4.13 12.16
C ASN A 127 14.36 4.57 13.61
N SER A 128 13.13 4.87 14.02
CA SER A 128 12.82 5.15 15.41
C SER A 128 13.06 3.92 16.31
N GLU A 129 13.35 4.15 17.59
CA GLU A 129 13.71 3.09 18.55
C GLU A 129 12.65 1.97 18.62
N THR A 130 11.38 2.34 18.51
CA THR A 130 10.25 1.41 18.59
C THR A 130 9.99 0.67 17.28
N MET A 131 10.47 1.14 16.13
CA MET A 131 10.10 0.58 14.81
C MET A 131 11.26 -0.12 14.09
N LYS A 132 12.51 0.23 14.39
CA LYS A 132 13.69 -0.24 13.65
C LYS A 132 13.78 -1.77 13.56
N ASN A 133 13.44 -2.47 14.64
CA ASN A 133 13.53 -3.94 14.72
C ASN A 133 12.30 -4.68 14.14
N LYS A 134 11.25 -3.98 13.72
CA LYS A 134 10.02 -4.58 13.20
C LYS A 134 10.14 -4.86 11.71
N ARG A 135 10.11 -6.13 11.30
CA ARG A 135 10.25 -6.57 9.90
C ARG A 135 9.04 -6.24 9.02
N SER A 136 7.86 -6.12 9.62
CA SER A 136 6.63 -5.72 8.94
C SER A 136 6.55 -4.22 8.64
N ILE A 137 7.59 -3.47 8.98
CA ILE A 137 7.69 -2.03 8.72
C ILE A 137 8.93 -1.82 7.89
N ILE A 138 8.77 -1.16 6.76
CA ILE A 138 9.85 -0.80 5.84
C ILE A 138 9.75 0.69 5.50
N ASP A 139 10.85 1.27 5.05
CA ASP A 139 10.85 2.61 4.49
C ASP A 139 10.52 2.59 2.98
N PHE A 140 10.28 3.77 2.42
CA PHE A 140 10.02 3.91 0.99
C PHE A 140 11.20 3.46 0.12
N GLU A 141 12.44 3.63 0.56
CA GLU A 141 13.62 3.25 -0.23
C GLU A 141 13.69 1.72 -0.36
N THR A 142 13.57 0.99 0.75
CA THR A 142 13.46 -0.47 0.79
C THR A 142 12.29 -0.94 -0.07
N TYR A 143 11.14 -0.29 0.02
CA TYR A 143 9.97 -0.65 -0.80
C TYR A 143 10.27 -0.52 -2.30
N PHE A 144 10.73 0.65 -2.75
CA PHE A 144 10.94 0.93 -4.16
C PHE A 144 12.19 0.30 -4.77
N LEU A 145 13.25 0.12 -3.99
CA LEU A 145 14.56 -0.30 -4.50
C LEU A 145 14.84 -1.79 -4.26
N ASP A 146 14.21 -2.40 -3.25
CA ASP A 146 14.45 -3.81 -2.92
C ASP A 146 13.19 -4.68 -3.12
N GLU A 147 12.08 -4.37 -2.45
CA GLU A 147 10.88 -5.23 -2.48
C GLU A 147 10.19 -5.28 -3.85
N LEU A 148 9.92 -4.10 -4.45
CA LEU A 148 9.29 -4.05 -5.77
C LEU A 148 10.14 -4.79 -6.81
N PRO A 149 11.45 -4.50 -7.00
CA PRO A 149 12.26 -5.21 -7.99
C PRO A 149 12.37 -6.71 -7.72
N THR A 150 12.50 -7.11 -6.46
CA THR A 150 12.59 -8.53 -6.09
C THR A 150 11.32 -9.28 -6.49
N THR A 151 10.15 -8.71 -6.22
CA THR A 151 8.87 -9.34 -6.58
C THR A 151 8.62 -9.29 -8.09
N LEU A 152 8.97 -8.18 -8.74
CA LEU A 152 8.79 -8.02 -10.19
C LEU A 152 9.73 -8.90 -11.01
N ASN A 153 10.94 -9.18 -10.52
CA ASN A 153 11.88 -10.10 -11.19
C ASN A 153 11.35 -11.53 -11.30
N PHE A 154 10.42 -11.95 -10.45
CA PHE A 154 9.76 -13.26 -10.58
C PHE A 154 8.96 -13.39 -11.90
N TRP A 155 8.49 -12.28 -12.46
CA TRP A 155 7.63 -12.26 -13.66
C TRP A 155 8.36 -11.92 -14.96
N LYS A 156 9.69 -11.75 -14.89
CA LYS A 156 10.53 -11.57 -16.07
C LYS A 156 10.98 -12.93 -16.60
#